data_AF-A0A800BTP3-F1
#
_entry.id   AF-A0A800BTP3-F1
#
_cell.length_a   1.000
_cell.length_b   1.000
_cell.length_c   1.000
_cell.angle_alpha   90.00
_cell.angle_beta   90.00
_cell.angle_gamma   90.00
#
_symmetry.space_group_name_H-M   'P 1'
#
loop_
_entity.id
_entity.type
_entity.pdbx_description
1 polymer ?
#
loop_
_entity_poly.entity_id
_entity_poly.type
_entity_poly.pdbx_seq_one_letter_code
_entity_poly.pdbx_strand_id
1 'polypeptide(L)'
;KDARYGFVGWGTPPVRQVVERAQARGQVIVVPVMMAEGYFTRVAIPQTLEGLTYRYTGQPLTPHPNISRLIELRVEEAISSAPATRELAWAVLIAGLIAALFVFRLFS
;
A
#
# COMPACT_ATOMS: atom_id res chain seq x y z
N LYS A 1 -2.94 22.60 -5.60
CA LYS A 1 -3.98 21.76 -6.25
C LYS A 1 -4.92 21.27 -5.15
N ASP A 2 -6.23 21.51 -5.25
CA ASP A 2 -7.22 20.98 -4.28
C ASP A 2 -7.44 19.49 -4.60
N ALA A 3 -6.99 18.60 -3.71
CA ALA A 3 -7.11 17.16 -3.85
C ALA A 3 -7.82 16.59 -2.61
N ARG A 4 -8.80 15.73 -2.83
CA ARG A 4 -9.65 15.13 -1.80
C ARG A 4 -9.72 13.63 -2.01
N TYR A 5 -9.88 12.88 -0.92
CA TYR A 5 -10.09 11.43 -0.98
C TYR A 5 -11.55 11.10 -0.62
N GLY A 6 -12.04 9.97 -1.11
CA GLY A 6 -13.35 9.43 -0.76
C GLY A 6 -13.44 7.96 -1.15
N PHE A 7 -14.34 7.23 -0.52
CA PHE A 7 -14.49 5.79 -0.69
C PHE A 7 -15.75 5.45 -1.48
N VAL A 8 -15.64 4.52 -2.43
CA VAL A 8 -16.78 3.99 -3.20
C VAL A 8 -17.57 2.92 -2.43
N GLY A 9 -16.95 2.31 -1.42
CA GLY A 9 -17.56 1.28 -0.56
C GLY A 9 -17.57 1.69 0.91
N TRP A 10 -17.22 0.74 1.79
CA TRP A 10 -17.31 0.82 3.26
C TRP A 10 -16.32 1.77 3.96
N GLY A 11 -16.10 2.98 3.43
CA GLY A 11 -15.19 3.97 4.03
C GLY A 11 -15.78 5.37 4.10
N THR A 12 -15.14 6.21 4.93
CA THR A 12 -15.58 7.60 5.19
C THR A 12 -14.44 8.58 4.86
N PRO A 13 -14.70 9.66 4.11
CA PRO A 13 -16.00 10.09 3.58
C PRO A 13 -16.42 9.29 2.33
N PRO A 14 -17.74 9.10 2.10
CA PRO A 14 -18.23 8.49 0.87
C PRO A 14 -17.89 9.39 -0.32
N VAL A 15 -17.42 8.79 -1.42
CA VAL A 15 -16.93 9.50 -2.61
C VAL A 15 -17.99 10.44 -3.19
N ARG A 16 -19.26 10.02 -3.16
CA ARG A 16 -20.39 10.83 -3.64
C ARG A 16 -20.46 12.19 -2.94
N GLN A 17 -20.40 12.20 -1.61
CA GLN A 17 -20.45 13.43 -0.81
C GLN A 17 -19.26 14.35 -1.11
N VAL A 18 -18.08 13.77 -1.36
CA VAL A 18 -16.86 14.53 -1.68
C VAL A 18 -17.03 15.23 -3.04
N VAL A 19 -17.52 14.51 -4.05
CA VAL A 19 -17.77 15.05 -5.39
C VAL A 19 -18.89 16.11 -5.35
N GLU A 20 -19.97 15.86 -4.62
CA GLU A 20 -21.08 16.82 -4.44
C GLU A 20 -20.64 18.15 -3.84
N ARG A 21 -19.70 18.13 -2.90
CA ARG A 21 -19.15 19.36 -2.31
C ARG A 21 -18.13 20.02 -3.23
N ALA A 22 -17.39 19.23 -4.00
CA ALA A 22 -16.35 19.73 -4.89
C ALA A 22 -16.93 20.41 -6.14
N GLN A 23 -18.05 19.92 -6.69
CA GLN A 23 -18.68 20.51 -7.89
C GLN A 23 -19.16 21.96 -7.65
N ALA A 24 -19.53 22.29 -6.41
CA ALA A 24 -19.88 23.67 -6.03
C ALA A 24 -18.68 24.65 -6.11
N ARG A 25 -17.45 24.12 -6.22
CA ARG A 25 -16.21 24.91 -6.27
C ARG A 25 -15.56 24.88 -7.66
N GLY A 26 -16.06 24.08 -8.61
CA GLY A 26 -15.53 23.99 -9.97
C GLY A 26 -15.58 22.60 -10.58
N GLN A 27 -14.80 22.39 -11.65
CA GLN A 27 -14.73 21.10 -12.35
C GLN A 27 -14.03 20.04 -11.48
N VAL A 28 -14.63 18.85 -11.41
CA VAL A 28 -14.11 17.72 -10.64
C VAL A 28 -13.54 16.66 -11.58
N ILE A 29 -12.35 16.16 -11.26
CA ILE A 29 -11.75 14.98 -11.90
C ILE A 29 -11.68 13.88 -10.84
N VAL A 30 -12.27 12.74 -11.14
CA VAL A 30 -12.21 11.55 -10.27
C VAL A 30 -11.11 10.64 -10.79
N VAL A 31 -10.16 10.29 -9.92
CA VAL A 31 -9.05 9.38 -10.24
C VAL A 31 -9.12 8.18 -9.29
N PRO A 32 -9.36 6.96 -9.80
CA PRO A 32 -9.45 5.78 -8.97
C PRO A 32 -8.04 5.34 -8.54
N VAL A 33 -7.81 5.28 -7.22
CA VAL A 33 -6.57 4.72 -6.64
C VAL A 33 -6.71 3.19 -6.60
N MET A 34 -6.58 2.54 -7.75
CA MET A 34 -6.75 1.09 -7.91
C MET A 34 -5.57 0.52 -8.69
N MET A 35 -5.18 -0.71 -8.36
CA MET A 35 -4.05 -1.42 -8.98
C MET A 35 -4.42 -2.15 -10.29
N ALA A 36 -5.71 -2.33 -10.57
CA ALA A 36 -6.19 -2.98 -11.78
C ALA A 36 -7.55 -2.42 -12.17
N GLU A 37 -7.90 -2.58 -13.44
CA GLU A 37 -9.24 -2.27 -13.93
C GLU A 37 -10.20 -3.40 -13.54
N GLY A 38 -11.47 -3.07 -13.31
CA GLY A 38 -12.48 -4.08 -12.97
C GLY A 38 -13.83 -3.49 -12.60
N TYR A 39 -14.61 -4.24 -11.82
CA TYR A 39 -15.97 -3.85 -11.41
C TYR A 39 -16.04 -2.45 -10.80
N PHE A 40 -15.09 -2.09 -9.93
CA PHE A 40 -15.08 -0.76 -9.31
C PHE A 40 -14.86 0.35 -10.32
N THR A 41 -13.91 0.18 -11.24
CA THR A 41 -13.59 1.25 -12.20
C THR A 41 -14.64 1.36 -13.30
N ARG A 42 -15.23 0.24 -13.75
CA ARG A 42 -16.18 0.18 -14.87
C ARG A 42 -17.64 0.38 -14.46
N VAL A 43 -18.01 0.00 -13.23
CA VAL A 43 -19.41 -0.09 -12.80
C VAL A 43 -19.66 0.69 -11.51
N ALA A 44 -19.01 0.32 -10.40
CA ALA A 44 -19.40 0.82 -9.09
C ALA A 44 -19.17 2.34 -8.93
N ILE A 45 -18.02 2.86 -9.39
CA ILE A 45 -17.73 4.29 -9.32
C ILE A 45 -18.71 5.11 -10.19
N PRO A 46 -18.89 4.79 -11.49
CA PRO A 46 -19.89 5.48 -12.31
C PRO A 46 -21.30 5.47 -11.70
N GLN A 47 -21.75 4.32 -11.20
CA GLN A 47 -23.07 4.18 -10.56
C GLN A 47 -23.19 5.02 -9.29
N THR A 48 -22.17 5.00 -8.43
CA THR A 48 -22.17 5.78 -7.17
C THR A 48 -22.28 7.28 -7.41
N LEU A 49 -21.71 7.74 -8.53
CA LEU A 49 -21.63 9.15 -8.91
C LEU A 49 -22.69 9.55 -9.95
N GLU A 50 -23.69 8.71 -10.18
CA GLU A 50 -24.78 9.00 -11.12
C GLU A 50 -25.50 10.31 -10.73
N GLY A 51 -25.80 11.14 -11.74
CA GLY A 51 -26.40 12.46 -11.57
C GLY A 51 -25.45 13.58 -11.16
N LEU A 52 -24.14 13.33 -11.00
CA LEU A 52 -23.15 14.36 -10.67
C LEU A 52 -22.33 14.77 -11.90
N THR A 53 -21.80 16.01 -11.90
CA THR A 53 -20.93 16.50 -12.98
C THR A 53 -19.46 16.28 -12.61
N TYR A 54 -18.79 15.35 -13.31
CA TYR A 54 -17.37 15.05 -13.10
C TYR A 54 -16.72 14.47 -14.38
N ARG A 55 -15.39 14.53 -14.44
CA ARG A 55 -14.58 13.86 -15.46
C ARG A 55 -14.00 12.58 -14.88
N TYR A 56 -14.08 11.49 -15.64
CA TYR A 56 -13.61 10.17 -15.22
C TYR A 56 -13.23 9.34 -16.43
N THR A 57 -12.00 8.82 -16.46
CA THR A 57 -11.49 8.01 -17.57
C THR A 57 -11.61 6.50 -17.33
N GLY A 58 -11.91 6.08 -16.09
CA GLY A 58 -11.96 4.66 -15.72
C GLY A 58 -10.60 3.96 -15.64
N GLN A 59 -9.50 4.66 -15.97
CA GLN A 59 -8.17 4.06 -15.99
C GLN A 59 -7.63 3.92 -14.55
N PRO A 60 -7.16 2.71 -14.15
CA PRO A 60 -6.46 2.52 -12.89
C PRO A 60 -5.07 3.18 -12.93
N LEU A 61 -4.36 3.16 -11.80
CA LEU A 61 -3.01 3.71 -11.73
C LEU A 61 -1.97 2.85 -12.48
N THR A 62 -2.32 1.63 -12.88
CA THR A 62 -1.48 0.72 -13.67
C THR A 62 -1.85 0.79 -15.15
N PRO A 63 -0.90 0.74 -16.10
CA PRO A 63 0.54 0.44 -15.97
C PRO A 63 1.42 1.70 -15.88
N HIS A 64 1.07 2.70 -15.08
CA HIS A 64 1.85 3.93 -15.04
C HIS A 64 3.27 3.65 -14.50
N PRO A 65 4.35 4.11 -15.19
CA PRO A 65 5.73 3.77 -14.83
C PRO A 65 6.13 4.17 -13.39
N ASN A 66 5.47 5.20 -12.84
CA ASN A 66 5.68 5.60 -11.44
C ASN A 66 5.22 4.53 -10.42
N ILE A 67 4.25 3.67 -10.75
CA ILE A 67 3.85 2.56 -9.88
C ILE A 67 4.92 1.47 -9.88
N SER A 68 5.53 1.16 -11.03
CA SER A 68 6.68 0.26 -11.09
C SER A 68 7.86 0.77 -10.26
N ARG A 69 8.22 2.05 -10.42
CA ARG A 69 9.25 2.69 -9.59
C ARG A 69 8.90 2.67 -8.10
N LEU A 70 7.64 2.87 -7.74
CA LEU A 70 7.21 2.76 -6.34
C LEU A 70 7.43 1.34 -5.81
N ILE A 71 7.07 0.31 -6.59
CA ILE A 71 7.30 -1.09 -6.21
C ILE A 71 8.79 -1.35 -6.01
N GLU A 72 9.64 -0.90 -6.93
CA GLU A 72 11.11 -1.01 -6.83
C GLU A 72 11.62 -0.40 -5.51
N LEU A 73 11.21 0.83 -5.19
CA LEU A 73 11.60 1.51 -3.96
C LEU A 73 11.14 0.76 -2.70
N ARG A 74 9.94 0.16 -2.71
CA ARG A 74 9.45 -0.63 -1.58
C ARG A 74 10.20 -1.95 -1.42
N VAL A 75 10.62 -2.56 -2.51
CA VAL A 75 11.46 -3.77 -2.48
C VAL A 75 12.85 -3.43 -1.91
N GLU A 76 13.46 -2.34 -2.37
CA GLU A 76 14.76 -1.88 -1.86
C GLU A 76 14.72 -1.56 -0.36
N GLU A 77 13.67 -0.87 0.10
CA GLU A 77 13.40 -0.60 1.52
C GLU A 77 13.26 -1.89 2.33
N ALA A 78 12.51 -2.87 1.81
CA ALA A 78 12.30 -4.16 2.48
C ALA A 78 13.60 -4.99 2.59
N ILE A 79 14.42 -4.99 1.54
CA ILE A 79 15.73 -5.68 1.55
C ILE A 79 16.68 -5.00 2.53
N SER A 80 16.72 -3.66 2.54
CA SER A 80 17.63 -2.89 3.39
C SER A 80 17.26 -2.94 4.87
N SER A 81 15.98 -3.16 5.20
CA SER A 81 15.48 -3.30 6.56
C SER A 81 15.50 -4.73 7.11
N ALA A 82 15.78 -5.73 6.27
CA ALA A 82 15.93 -7.11 6.73
C ALA A 82 17.21 -7.23 7.59
N PRO A 83 17.12 -7.73 8.85
CA PRO A 83 18.30 -7.89 9.68
C PRO A 83 19.26 -8.88 9.00
N ALA A 84 20.54 -8.50 8.90
CA ALA A 84 21.61 -9.34 8.37
C ALA A 84 21.69 -10.65 9.18
N THR A 85 20.95 -11.67 8.71
CA THR A 85 20.65 -12.88 9.47
C THR A 85 21.86 -13.82 9.56
N ARG A 86 23.04 -13.39 9.08
CA ARG A 86 24.30 -14.13 9.09
C ARG A 86 25.13 -13.93 10.36
N GLU A 87 25.00 -12.81 11.07
CA GLU A 87 25.81 -12.58 12.28
C GLU A 87 25.27 -13.29 13.52
N LEU A 88 23.95 -13.44 13.64
CA LEU A 88 23.32 -14.08 14.81
C LEU A 88 23.54 -15.61 14.83
N ALA A 89 23.79 -16.24 13.68
CA ALA A 89 24.05 -17.67 13.60
C ALA A 89 25.32 -18.06 14.39
N TRP A 90 26.40 -17.30 14.24
CA TRP A 90 27.64 -17.55 14.97
C TRP A 90 27.49 -17.29 16.47
N ALA A 91 26.75 -16.26 16.87
CA ALA A 91 26.49 -15.98 18.28
C ALA A 91 25.73 -17.12 18.98
N VAL A 92 24.72 -17.71 18.32
CA VAL A 92 23.98 -18.86 18.85
C VAL A 92 24.85 -20.11 18.93
N LEU A 93 25.67 -20.38 17.92
CA LEU A 93 26.59 -21.52 17.92
C LEU A 93 27.67 -21.38 19.01
N ILE A 94 28.23 -20.18 19.18
CA ILE A 94 29.23 -19.89 20.22
C ILE A 94 28.60 -19.99 21.62
N ALA A 95 27.42 -19.42 21.83
CA ALA A 95 26.71 -19.53 23.11
C ALA A 95 26.38 -20.99 23.45
N GLY A 96 25.96 -21.79 22.47
CA GLY A 96 25.74 -23.23 22.63
C GLY A 96 27.02 -23.99 22.99
N LEU A 97 28.14 -23.68 22.33
CA LEU A 97 29.44 -24.30 22.62
C LEU A 97 29.95 -23.95 24.04
N ILE A 98 29.81 -22.68 24.45
CA ILE A 98 30.19 -22.23 25.79
C ILE A 98 29.33 -22.92 26.86
N ALA A 99 28.02 -23.03 26.64
CA ALA A 99 27.13 -23.74 27.55
C ALA A 99 27.48 -25.23 27.66
N ALA A 100 27.77 -25.90 26.54
CA ALA A 100 28.18 -27.30 26.54
C ALA A 100 29.50 -27.53 27.28
N LEU A 101 30.49 -26.66 27.09
CA LEU A 101 31.78 -26.71 27.81
C LEU A 101 31.61 -26.45 29.32
N PHE A 102 30.73 -25.53 29.70
CA PHE A 102 30.42 -25.24 31.11
C PHE A 102 29.76 -26.45 31.79
N VAL A 103 28.78 -27.08 31.14
CA VAL A 103 28.15 -28.30 31.64
C VAL A 103 29.16 -29.43 31.77
N PHE A 104 29.99 -29.69 30.75
CA PHE A 104 31.02 -30.74 30.82
C PHE A 104 31.99 -30.55 31.99
N ARG A 105 32.36 -29.30 32.29
CA ARG A 105 33.25 -28.95 33.41
C ARG A 105 32.60 -29.08 34.79
N LEU A 106 31.27 -29.06 34.88
CA LEU A 106 30.55 -29.20 36.15
C LEU A 106 30.40 -30.66 36.60
N PHE A 107 30.54 -31.60 35.67
CA PHE A 107 30.33 -33.04 35.88
C PHE A 107 31.62 -33.88 35.78
N SER A 108 32.80 -33.23 35.77
CA SER A 108 34.13 -33.85 35.84
C SER A 108 34.87 -33.37 37.08
#